data_AF-E3LAR2-F1
#
_entry.id   AF-E3LAR2-F1
#
_cell.length_a   1.000
_cell.length_b   1.000
_cell.length_c   1.000
_cell.angle_alpha   90.00
_cell.angle_beta   90.00
_cell.angle_gamma   90.00
#
_symmetry.space_group_name_H-M   'P 1'
#
loop_
_entity.id
_entity.type
_entity.pdbx_description
1 polymer ?
#
loop_
_entity_poly.entity_id
_entity_poly.type
_entity_poly.pdbx_seq_one_letter_code
_entity_poly.pdbx_strand_id
1 'polypeptide(L)'
;MPQELLRFPTSYLTVGIYRLGTDPKINRAIVQEFSTIVKRLVILSIVYCALSYPVTKVWVKYFLLSKRAKPADQDEVAETVGMIGAMFSLVNFTTISLVLSQLSSIIEFFLLRKLKKTRAKVYQFTIESRAKSEQFWIPYVEEWDHPPLEKAQRRISKWKWYKTITGPIFRLLVLKVVLLPLNFVPFLNTIVGSFLVSLTLSERLLEPYFKTKKMSEVEQALFMVERENSLRWLGFFAAVLERIPILGILFSFSNRIAFAMFAHDLEKHQHAVKQGLIPKQPDPYRSKTAAIELDLPSDAIGNFPKKNL
;
A
#
# COMPACT_ATOMS: atom_id res chain seq x y z
N MET A 1 2.77 -27.68 -4.26
CA MET A 1 2.41 -26.64 -5.24
C MET A 1 3.51 -26.58 -6.27
N PRO A 2 3.16 -26.78 -7.56
CA PRO A 2 4.11 -26.73 -8.66
C PRO A 2 4.72 -25.33 -8.77
N GLN A 3 6.00 -25.26 -9.17
CA GLN A 3 6.74 -24.00 -9.39
C GLN A 3 6.20 -23.19 -10.58
N GLU A 4 5.21 -23.72 -11.30
CA GLU A 4 4.63 -23.14 -12.53
C GLU A 4 4.04 -21.74 -12.33
N LEU A 5 3.53 -21.43 -11.13
CA LEU A 5 2.95 -20.11 -10.82
C LEU A 5 3.98 -18.98 -10.80
N LEU A 6 5.28 -19.29 -10.65
CA LEU A 6 6.36 -18.29 -10.70
C LEU A 6 6.50 -17.67 -12.09
N ARG A 7 6.07 -18.37 -13.16
CA ARG A 7 6.05 -17.81 -14.52
C ARG A 7 5.03 -16.68 -14.68
N PHE A 8 3.95 -16.71 -13.90
CA PHE A 8 2.90 -15.69 -13.93
C PHE A 8 2.52 -15.23 -12.51
N PRO A 9 3.35 -14.41 -11.84
CA PRO A 9 3.16 -14.09 -10.42
C PRO A 9 1.84 -13.40 -10.09
N THR A 10 1.23 -12.72 -11.04
CA THR A 10 -0.12 -12.13 -10.92
C THR A 10 -1.20 -13.16 -10.55
N SER A 11 -1.04 -14.43 -10.90
CA SER A 11 -1.93 -15.52 -10.47
C SER A 11 -2.03 -15.66 -8.95
N TYR A 12 -0.97 -15.34 -8.20
CA TYR A 12 -1.00 -15.43 -6.73
C TYR A 12 -2.08 -14.53 -6.13
N LEU A 13 -2.46 -13.43 -6.80
CA LEU A 13 -3.56 -12.57 -6.36
C LEU A 13 -4.88 -13.33 -6.34
N THR A 14 -5.17 -14.09 -7.40
CA THR A 14 -6.36 -14.94 -7.47
C THR A 14 -6.34 -16.02 -6.38
N VAL A 15 -5.18 -16.65 -6.15
CA VAL A 15 -5.02 -17.63 -5.06
C VAL A 15 -5.23 -16.97 -3.70
N GLY A 16 -4.76 -15.74 -3.51
CA GLY A 16 -4.98 -14.94 -2.30
C GLY A 16 -6.47 -14.68 -2.06
N ILE A 17 -7.22 -14.34 -3.10
CA ILE A 17 -8.66 -14.08 -3.03
C ILE A 17 -9.39 -15.37 -2.69
N TYR A 18 -9.10 -16.44 -3.42
CA TYR A 18 -9.67 -17.77 -3.18
C TYR A 18 -9.45 -18.22 -1.74
N ARG A 19 -8.22 -18.06 -1.24
CA ARG A 19 -7.84 -18.51 0.10
C ARG A 19 -8.45 -17.62 1.20
N LEU A 20 -8.57 -16.32 0.96
CA LEU A 20 -9.33 -15.44 1.82
C LEU A 20 -10.81 -15.88 1.88
N GLY A 21 -11.40 -16.33 0.78
CA GLY A 21 -12.79 -16.83 0.80
C GLY A 21 -12.96 -18.18 1.51
N THR A 22 -11.99 -19.08 1.34
CA THR A 22 -12.15 -20.51 1.69
C THR A 22 -11.51 -20.95 3.00
N ASP A 23 -10.47 -20.27 3.49
CA ASP A 23 -9.75 -20.69 4.69
C ASP A 23 -10.48 -20.22 5.98
N PRO A 24 -11.15 -21.12 6.72
CA PRO A 24 -11.98 -20.72 7.85
C PRO A 24 -11.14 -20.21 9.03
N LYS A 25 -9.87 -20.64 9.14
CA LYS A 25 -8.98 -20.19 10.22
C LYS A 25 -8.61 -18.73 10.02
N ILE A 26 -8.23 -18.36 8.80
CA ILE A 26 -7.91 -16.97 8.43
C ILE A 26 -9.15 -16.09 8.60
N ASN A 27 -10.31 -16.53 8.10
CA ASN A 27 -11.54 -15.76 8.18
C ASN A 27 -12.03 -15.53 9.60
N ARG A 28 -12.08 -16.58 10.43
CA ARG A 28 -12.48 -16.43 11.84
C ARG A 28 -11.53 -15.48 12.58
N ALA A 29 -10.23 -15.57 12.33
CA ALA A 29 -9.27 -14.68 12.96
C ALA A 29 -9.46 -13.21 12.54
N ILE A 30 -9.72 -12.94 11.25
CA ILE A 30 -10.02 -11.58 10.76
C ILE A 30 -11.31 -11.07 11.38
N VAL A 31 -12.40 -11.86 11.33
CA VAL A 31 -13.72 -11.46 11.83
C VAL A 31 -13.72 -11.21 13.34
N GLN A 32 -13.05 -12.05 14.13
CA GLN A 32 -12.97 -11.90 15.59
C GLN A 32 -12.21 -10.61 15.99
N GLU A 33 -11.07 -10.35 15.35
CA GLU A 33 -10.30 -9.13 15.62
C GLU A 33 -11.10 -7.89 15.19
N PHE A 34 -11.71 -7.90 14.01
CA PHE A 34 -12.47 -6.75 13.51
C PHE A 34 -13.74 -6.48 14.30
N SER A 35 -14.52 -7.51 14.63
CA SER A 35 -15.75 -7.33 15.42
C SER A 35 -15.45 -6.69 16.78
N THR A 36 -14.35 -7.09 17.43
CA THR A 36 -13.91 -6.49 18.69
C THR A 36 -13.54 -5.02 18.54
N ILE A 37 -12.80 -4.68 17.48
CA ILE A 37 -12.37 -3.30 17.21
C ILE A 37 -13.57 -2.43 16.87
N VAL A 38 -14.45 -2.90 16.00
CA VAL A 38 -15.66 -2.18 15.59
C VAL A 38 -16.53 -1.87 16.80
N LYS A 39 -16.77 -2.84 17.70
CA LYS A 39 -17.51 -2.61 18.96
C LYS A 39 -16.87 -1.50 19.79
N ARG A 40 -15.54 -1.53 19.97
CA ARG A 40 -14.80 -0.50 20.72
C ARG A 40 -14.89 0.87 20.05
N LEU A 41 -14.78 0.92 18.73
CA LEU A 41 -14.88 2.16 17.96
C LEU A 41 -16.29 2.75 18.01
N VAL A 42 -17.33 1.93 17.98
CA VAL A 42 -18.73 2.40 18.13
C VAL A 42 -18.92 3.05 19.51
N ILE A 43 -18.50 2.38 20.59
CA ILE A 43 -18.59 2.93 21.95
C ILE A 43 -17.78 4.23 22.06
N LEU A 44 -16.54 4.22 21.58
CA LEU A 44 -15.67 5.39 21.57
C LEU A 44 -16.30 6.55 20.80
N SER A 45 -16.96 6.26 19.66
CA SER A 45 -17.62 7.28 18.83
C SER A 45 -18.77 7.95 19.57
N ILE A 46 -19.62 7.16 20.22
CA ILE A 46 -20.76 7.67 21.00
C ILE A 46 -20.26 8.55 22.14
N VAL A 47 -19.29 8.07 22.92
CA VAL A 47 -18.70 8.81 24.05
C VAL A 47 -18.03 10.10 23.56
N TYR A 48 -17.25 10.02 22.49
CA TYR A 48 -16.56 11.18 21.92
C TYR A 48 -17.52 12.24 21.41
N CYS A 49 -18.58 11.84 20.68
CA CYS A 49 -19.62 12.76 20.22
C CYS A 49 -20.34 13.42 21.40
N ALA A 50 -20.73 12.66 22.42
CA ALA A 50 -21.43 13.19 23.58
C ALA A 50 -20.60 14.24 24.34
N LEU A 51 -19.29 14.01 24.50
CA LEU A 51 -18.39 14.93 25.21
C LEU A 51 -17.96 16.11 24.34
N SER A 52 -17.67 15.89 23.06
CA SER A 52 -17.08 16.91 22.18
C SER A 52 -18.12 17.87 21.60
N TYR A 53 -19.37 17.44 21.46
CA TYR A 53 -20.45 18.27 20.90
C TYR A 53 -20.69 19.58 21.68
N PRO A 54 -20.90 19.59 23.01
CA PRO A 54 -21.13 20.84 23.74
C PRO A 54 -19.91 21.77 23.68
N VAL A 55 -18.70 21.22 23.83
CA VAL A 55 -17.45 21.98 23.79
C VAL A 55 -17.26 22.65 22.42
N THR A 56 -17.44 21.89 21.35
CA THR A 56 -17.30 22.39 19.97
C THR A 56 -18.40 23.42 19.66
N LYS A 57 -19.62 23.22 20.15
CA LYS A 57 -20.73 24.17 19.96
C LYS A 57 -20.42 25.54 20.59
N VAL A 58 -19.88 25.54 21.81
CA VAL A 58 -19.45 26.78 22.48
C VAL A 58 -18.34 27.47 21.67
N TRP A 59 -17.36 26.70 21.21
CA TRP A 59 -16.27 27.22 20.38
C TRP A 59 -16.76 27.83 19.06
N VAL A 60 -17.67 27.16 18.35
CA VAL A 60 -18.25 27.65 17.08
C VAL A 60 -19.04 28.95 17.31
N LYS A 61 -19.86 29.02 18.36
CA LYS A 61 -20.60 30.24 18.71
C LYS A 61 -19.66 31.41 18.98
N TYR A 62 -18.62 31.18 19.78
CA TYR A 62 -17.71 32.25 20.21
C TYR A 62 -16.73 32.70 19.14
N PHE A 63 -16.12 31.78 18.38
CA PHE A 63 -15.03 32.12 17.46
C PHE A 63 -15.46 32.24 16.00
N LEU A 64 -16.40 31.41 15.53
CA LEU A 64 -16.77 31.35 14.11
C LEU A 64 -17.89 32.33 13.73
N LEU A 65 -18.87 32.54 14.62
CA LEU A 65 -20.06 33.34 14.32
C LEU A 65 -20.07 34.73 14.97
N SER A 66 -19.30 34.94 16.04
CA SER A 66 -19.12 36.27 16.68
C SER A 66 -18.65 37.36 15.69
N LYS A 67 -17.95 36.98 14.61
CA LYS A 67 -17.48 37.92 13.58
C LYS A 67 -18.35 38.01 12.32
N ARG A 68 -19.38 37.17 12.15
CA ARG A 68 -20.07 36.99 10.85
C ARG A 68 -21.59 36.99 10.91
N ALA A 69 -22.21 36.76 12.07
CA ALA A 69 -23.66 36.71 12.20
C ALA A 69 -24.13 37.79 13.19
N LYS A 70 -25.03 38.68 12.75
CA LYS A 70 -25.87 39.41 13.70
C LYS A 70 -26.75 38.38 14.41
N PRO A 71 -26.79 38.34 15.75
CA PRO A 71 -27.50 37.30 16.50
C PRO A 71 -29.01 37.27 16.27
N ALA A 72 -29.60 38.33 15.69
CA ALA A 72 -31.05 38.46 15.50
C ALA A 72 -31.65 37.51 14.44
N ASP A 73 -30.91 37.14 13.39
CA ASP A 73 -31.49 36.37 12.26
C ASP A 73 -31.50 34.83 12.49
N GLN A 74 -30.80 34.34 13.52
CA GLN A 74 -30.62 32.90 13.75
C GLN A 74 -31.69 32.26 14.64
N ASP A 75 -32.28 33.03 15.55
CA ASP A 75 -33.31 32.53 16.46
C ASP A 75 -34.70 32.50 15.77
N GLU A 76 -35.00 33.45 14.85
CA GLU A 76 -36.25 33.47 14.07
C GLU A 76 -36.43 32.28 13.10
N VAL A 77 -35.35 31.80 12.49
CA VAL A 77 -35.39 30.65 11.53
C VAL A 77 -35.53 29.31 12.25
N ALA A 78 -34.98 29.20 13.47
CA ALA A 78 -35.12 28.00 14.28
C ALA A 78 -36.54 27.82 14.82
N GLU A 79 -37.23 28.93 15.12
CA GLU A 79 -38.61 28.95 15.62
C GLU A 79 -39.64 28.58 14.53
N THR A 80 -39.37 28.93 13.28
CA THR A 80 -40.28 28.72 12.13
C THR A 80 -40.22 27.32 11.50
N VAL A 81 -39.10 26.59 11.65
CA VAL A 81 -38.86 25.32 10.91
C VAL A 81 -38.88 24.08 11.83
N GLY A 82 -39.13 24.26 13.12
CA GLY A 82 -39.24 23.17 14.10
C GLY A 82 -37.92 22.39 14.34
N MET A 83 -38.01 21.23 15.01
CA MET A 83 -36.82 20.46 15.44
C MET A 83 -35.88 20.08 14.28
N ILE A 84 -36.43 19.85 13.09
CA ILE A 84 -35.65 19.54 11.88
C ILE A 84 -34.87 20.76 11.40
N GLY A 85 -35.49 21.95 11.37
CA GLY A 85 -34.81 23.20 11.02
C GLY A 85 -33.72 23.60 12.00
N ALA A 86 -33.93 23.36 13.29
CA ALA A 86 -32.92 23.59 14.31
C ALA A 86 -31.63 22.77 14.08
N MET A 87 -31.74 21.54 13.55
CA MET A 87 -30.56 20.72 13.17
C MET A 87 -29.78 21.32 11.99
N PHE A 88 -30.42 22.10 11.12
CA PHE A 88 -29.80 22.78 9.98
C PHE A 88 -29.38 24.22 10.27
N SER A 89 -29.49 24.70 11.51
CA SER A 89 -28.87 25.97 11.89
C SER A 89 -27.37 25.93 11.58
N LEU A 90 -26.84 27.05 11.07
CA LEU A 90 -25.43 27.16 10.67
C LEU A 90 -24.48 26.75 11.80
N VAL A 91 -24.83 27.06 13.06
CA VAL A 91 -24.10 26.65 14.26
C VAL A 91 -24.07 25.12 14.41
N ASN A 92 -25.24 24.47 14.41
CA ASN A 92 -25.34 23.03 14.65
C ASN A 92 -24.72 22.24 13.48
N PHE A 93 -24.96 22.66 12.23
CA PHE A 93 -24.35 22.04 11.06
C PHE A 93 -22.81 22.11 11.10
N THR A 94 -22.26 23.28 11.41
CA THR A 94 -20.80 23.46 11.52
C THR A 94 -20.23 22.64 12.67
N THR A 95 -20.93 22.61 13.81
CA THR A 95 -20.53 21.81 14.99
C THR A 95 -20.50 20.32 14.66
N ILE A 96 -21.58 19.79 14.05
CA ILE A 96 -21.68 18.38 13.64
C ILE A 96 -20.56 18.03 12.65
N SER A 97 -20.33 18.88 11.65
CA SER A 97 -19.27 18.65 10.65
C SER A 97 -17.88 18.57 11.26
N LEU A 98 -17.55 19.47 12.20
CA LEU A 98 -16.26 19.45 12.90
C LEU A 98 -16.10 18.21 13.79
N VAL A 99 -17.12 17.87 14.58
CA VAL A 99 -17.08 16.69 15.45
C VAL A 99 -16.96 15.41 14.62
N LEU A 100 -17.72 15.28 13.53
CA LEU A 100 -17.62 14.14 12.62
C LEU A 100 -16.26 14.06 11.93
N SER A 101 -15.66 15.19 11.53
CA SER A 101 -14.31 15.21 10.95
C SER A 101 -13.24 14.75 11.94
N GLN A 102 -13.33 15.20 13.20
CA GLN A 102 -12.40 14.77 14.26
C GLN A 102 -12.60 13.28 14.56
N LEU A 103 -13.86 12.83 14.67
CA LEU A 103 -14.20 11.44 14.88
C LEU A 103 -13.68 10.54 13.75
N SER A 104 -13.88 10.93 12.50
CA SER A 104 -13.38 10.21 11.33
C SER A 104 -11.87 10.00 11.42
N SER A 105 -11.11 11.03 11.81
CA SER A 105 -9.66 10.96 11.97
C SER A 105 -9.24 9.99 13.09
N ILE A 106 -9.97 9.99 14.21
CA ILE A 106 -9.75 9.07 15.34
C ILE A 106 -10.01 7.62 14.90
N ILE A 107 -11.16 7.36 14.26
CA ILE A 107 -11.53 6.05 13.76
C ILE A 107 -10.49 5.54 12.77
N GLU A 108 -10.08 6.37 11.80
CA GLU A 108 -9.08 6.02 10.81
C GLU A 108 -7.75 5.64 11.47
N PHE A 109 -7.27 6.44 12.43
CA PHE A 109 -6.03 6.16 13.15
C PHE A 109 -6.03 4.78 13.82
N PHE A 110 -7.10 4.45 14.56
CA PHE A 110 -7.22 3.16 15.23
C PHE A 110 -7.37 2.00 14.24
N LEU A 111 -8.16 2.20 13.18
CA LEU A 111 -8.37 1.21 12.13
C LEU A 111 -7.07 0.89 11.39
N LEU A 112 -6.31 1.91 10.97
CA LEU A 112 -5.02 1.75 10.29
C LEU A 112 -4.01 0.98 11.15
N ARG A 113 -3.93 1.31 12.45
CA ARG A 113 -3.03 0.62 13.38
C ARG A 113 -3.37 -0.86 13.51
N LYS A 114 -4.67 -1.19 13.57
CA LYS A 114 -5.10 -2.58 13.66
C LYS A 114 -4.98 -3.34 12.34
N LEU A 115 -5.31 -2.71 11.22
CA LEU A 115 -5.09 -3.26 9.88
C LEU A 115 -3.65 -3.72 9.70
N LYS A 116 -2.67 -2.90 10.10
CA LYS A 116 -1.24 -3.27 10.04
C LYS A 116 -0.94 -4.55 10.82
N LYS A 117 -1.43 -4.66 12.06
CA LYS A 117 -1.24 -5.86 12.90
C LYS A 117 -1.93 -7.08 12.30
N THR A 118 -3.16 -6.95 11.84
CA THR A 118 -3.91 -8.07 11.26
C THR A 118 -3.27 -8.57 9.96
N ARG A 119 -2.81 -7.68 9.07
CA ARG A 119 -2.07 -8.09 7.86
C ARG A 119 -0.79 -8.87 8.22
N ALA A 120 -0.07 -8.48 9.27
CA ALA A 120 1.10 -9.25 9.72
C ALA A 120 0.72 -10.66 10.21
N LYS A 121 -0.36 -10.78 11.01
CA LYS A 121 -0.89 -12.07 11.45
C LYS A 121 -1.36 -12.96 10.29
N VAL A 122 -2.08 -12.39 9.33
CA VAL A 122 -2.57 -13.12 8.13
C VAL A 122 -1.41 -13.70 7.35
N TYR A 123 -0.31 -12.95 7.19
CA TYR A 123 0.91 -13.47 6.58
C TYR A 123 1.46 -14.66 7.37
N GLN A 124 1.61 -14.53 8.69
CA GLN A 124 2.12 -15.60 9.55
C GLN A 124 1.26 -16.86 9.47
N PHE A 125 -0.06 -16.76 9.61
CA PHE A 125 -0.96 -17.89 9.46
C PHE A 125 -0.86 -18.55 8.07
N THR A 126 -0.66 -17.75 7.02
CA THR A 126 -0.47 -18.29 5.67
C THR A 126 0.82 -19.11 5.57
N ILE A 127 1.90 -18.68 6.23
CA ILE A 127 3.16 -19.44 6.28
C ILE A 127 3.03 -20.69 7.18
N GLU A 128 2.49 -20.53 8.39
CA GLU A 128 2.31 -21.63 9.36
C GLU A 128 1.44 -22.76 8.79
N SER A 129 0.41 -22.42 8.02
CA SER A 129 -0.45 -23.40 7.35
C SER A 129 0.28 -24.33 6.39
N ARG A 130 1.50 -23.98 5.95
CA ARG A 130 2.34 -24.83 5.10
C ARG A 130 3.18 -25.83 5.89
N ALA A 131 3.17 -25.75 7.22
CA ALA A 131 3.83 -26.67 8.15
C ALA A 131 5.31 -26.93 7.80
N LYS A 132 6.03 -25.88 7.38
CA LYS A 132 7.48 -25.95 7.13
C LYS A 132 8.24 -25.49 8.36
N SER A 133 9.30 -26.22 8.72
CA SER A 133 10.19 -25.87 9.83
C SER A 133 10.97 -24.59 9.51
N GLU A 134 11.55 -23.94 10.52
CA GLU A 134 12.36 -22.73 10.34
C GLU A 134 13.55 -22.95 9.38
N GLN A 135 14.07 -24.19 9.33
CA GLN A 135 15.13 -24.63 8.43
C GLN A 135 14.74 -24.56 6.94
N PHE A 136 13.45 -24.45 6.62
CA PHE A 136 12.98 -24.24 5.26
C PHE A 136 13.47 -22.91 4.68
N TRP A 137 13.69 -21.89 5.50
CA TRP A 137 14.16 -20.59 5.02
C TRP A 137 15.68 -20.55 5.01
N ILE A 138 16.29 -20.70 3.85
CA ILE A 138 17.74 -20.63 3.67
C ILE A 138 18.21 -19.18 3.47
N PRO A 139 19.49 -18.88 3.71
CA PRO A 139 20.09 -17.60 3.30
C PRO A 139 19.88 -17.32 1.81
N TYR A 140 20.05 -16.06 1.41
CA TYR A 140 19.95 -15.67 0.01
C TYR A 140 20.90 -16.49 -0.87
N VAL A 141 20.37 -17.00 -1.99
CA VAL A 141 21.13 -17.71 -3.02
C VAL A 141 20.99 -16.93 -4.31
N GLU A 142 22.13 -16.63 -4.93
CA GLU A 142 22.19 -15.89 -6.19
C GLU A 142 21.76 -16.80 -7.36
N GLU A 143 20.80 -16.32 -8.16
CA GLU A 143 20.16 -17.09 -9.23
C GLU A 143 20.78 -16.82 -10.61
N TRP A 144 21.59 -15.77 -10.73
CA TRP A 144 22.26 -15.38 -11.97
C TRP A 144 23.77 -15.66 -11.89
N ASP A 145 24.37 -16.03 -13.02
CA ASP A 145 25.83 -16.14 -13.11
C ASP A 145 26.50 -14.75 -13.12
N HIS A 146 25.84 -13.78 -13.75
CA HIS A 146 26.27 -12.38 -13.83
C HIS A 146 25.21 -11.43 -13.26
N PRO A 147 25.17 -11.26 -11.92
CA PRO A 147 24.15 -10.46 -11.26
C PRO A 147 24.28 -8.95 -11.61
N PRO A 148 23.17 -8.22 -11.80
CA PRO A 148 23.16 -6.79 -12.11
C PRO A 148 23.46 -5.89 -10.89
N LEU A 149 24.62 -6.09 -10.27
CA LEU A 149 25.04 -5.39 -9.04
C LEU A 149 25.02 -3.86 -9.20
N GLU A 150 25.49 -3.35 -10.34
CA GLU A 150 25.53 -1.91 -10.60
C GLU A 150 24.12 -1.28 -10.62
N LYS A 151 23.14 -1.96 -11.23
CA LYS A 151 21.74 -1.51 -11.24
C LYS A 151 21.14 -1.55 -9.84
N ALA A 152 21.45 -2.58 -9.05
CA ALA A 152 21.02 -2.68 -7.66
C ALA A 152 21.56 -1.51 -6.82
N GLN A 153 22.85 -1.19 -6.93
CA GLN A 153 23.47 -0.06 -6.25
C GLN A 153 22.87 1.28 -6.70
N ARG A 154 22.72 1.50 -8.01
CA ARG A 154 22.06 2.69 -8.57
C ARG A 154 20.63 2.85 -8.01
N ARG A 155 19.86 1.76 -7.90
CA ARG A 155 18.52 1.77 -7.28
C ARG A 155 18.60 2.22 -5.84
N ILE A 156 19.49 1.67 -5.03
CA ILE A 156 19.67 2.06 -3.62
C ILE A 156 19.96 3.56 -3.50
N SER A 157 20.92 4.06 -4.29
CA SER A 157 21.31 5.48 -4.28
C SER A 157 20.14 6.38 -4.70
N LYS A 158 19.44 6.06 -5.80
CA LYS A 158 18.24 6.79 -6.24
C LYS A 158 17.15 6.77 -5.18
N TRP A 159 16.96 5.65 -4.50
CA TRP A 159 15.90 5.49 -3.51
C TRP A 159 16.21 6.24 -2.21
N LYS A 160 17.47 6.28 -1.78
CA LYS A 160 17.93 7.13 -0.67
C LYS A 160 17.71 8.61 -0.99
N TRP A 161 18.12 9.06 -2.18
CA TRP A 161 17.87 10.42 -2.65
C TRP A 161 16.38 10.75 -2.73
N TYR A 162 15.57 9.85 -3.29
CA TYR A 162 14.11 10.01 -3.37
C TYR A 162 13.48 10.11 -1.98
N LYS A 163 13.91 9.30 -1.01
CA LYS A 163 13.46 9.39 0.39
C LYS A 163 13.78 10.75 1.02
N THR A 164 14.96 11.30 0.75
CA THR A 164 15.40 12.58 1.30
C THR A 164 14.61 13.76 0.72
N ILE A 165 14.34 13.73 -0.59
CA ILE A 165 13.62 14.83 -1.28
C ILE A 165 12.11 14.70 -1.14
N THR A 166 11.59 13.47 -1.07
CA THR A 166 10.16 13.17 -1.01
C THR A 166 9.67 13.02 0.43
N GLY A 167 9.92 14.03 1.25
CA GLY A 167 9.28 14.14 2.56
C GLY A 167 7.75 14.06 2.45
N PRO A 168 7.03 13.75 3.54
CA PRO A 168 5.58 13.54 3.52
C PRO A 168 4.80 14.71 2.90
N ILE A 169 5.29 15.94 3.08
CA ILE A 169 4.71 17.17 2.54
C ILE A 169 4.95 17.29 1.02
N PHE A 170 6.19 17.10 0.56
CA PHE A 170 6.53 17.17 -0.87
C PHE A 170 5.82 16.07 -1.67
N ARG A 171 5.72 14.86 -1.10
CA ARG A 171 4.93 13.77 -1.67
C ARG A 171 3.47 14.15 -1.84
N LEU A 172 2.87 14.78 -0.82
CA LEU A 172 1.48 15.21 -0.85
C LEU A 172 1.25 16.28 -1.92
N LEU A 173 2.15 17.24 -2.04
CA LEU A 173 2.07 18.32 -3.03
C LEU A 173 2.29 17.80 -4.45
N VAL A 174 3.41 17.13 -4.73
CA VAL A 174 3.77 16.73 -6.09
C VAL A 174 2.84 15.65 -6.62
N LEU A 175 2.50 14.60 -5.85
CA LEU A 175 1.52 13.62 -6.34
C LEU A 175 0.17 14.28 -6.56
N LYS A 176 -0.31 15.15 -5.66
CA LYS A 176 -1.63 15.77 -5.85
C LYS A 176 -1.66 16.68 -7.07
N VAL A 177 -0.62 17.48 -7.30
CA VAL A 177 -0.57 18.41 -8.44
C VAL A 177 -0.37 17.66 -9.76
N VAL A 178 0.54 16.69 -9.82
CA VAL A 178 0.82 15.93 -11.05
C VAL A 178 -0.33 14.98 -11.39
N LEU A 179 -1.01 14.41 -10.40
CA LEU A 179 -2.17 13.52 -10.62
C LEU A 179 -3.50 14.27 -10.72
N LEU A 180 -3.53 15.59 -10.51
CA LEU A 180 -4.77 16.38 -10.57
C LEU A 180 -5.44 16.30 -11.95
N PRO A 181 -4.71 16.46 -13.07
CA PRO A 181 -5.29 16.31 -14.41
C PRO A 181 -5.82 14.90 -14.68
N LEU A 182 -5.28 13.88 -13.99
CA LEU A 182 -5.72 12.50 -14.18
C LEU A 182 -7.08 12.21 -13.51
N ASN A 183 -7.60 13.11 -12.67
CA ASN A 183 -8.93 12.96 -12.08
C ASN A 183 -10.07 13.27 -13.07
N PHE A 184 -9.78 13.93 -14.20
CA PHE A 184 -10.80 14.21 -15.24
C PHE A 184 -11.26 12.94 -15.95
N VAL A 185 -10.45 11.87 -15.94
CA VAL A 185 -10.78 10.58 -16.53
C VAL A 185 -11.07 9.57 -15.41
N PRO A 186 -12.27 8.97 -15.35
CA PRO A 186 -12.57 7.97 -14.34
C PRO A 186 -11.57 6.81 -14.44
N PHE A 187 -11.17 6.27 -13.29
CA PHE A 187 -10.20 5.16 -13.15
C PHE A 187 -8.76 5.44 -13.60
N LEU A 188 -8.47 6.48 -14.38
CA LEU A 188 -7.11 6.76 -14.88
C LEU A 188 -6.13 7.04 -13.74
N ASN A 189 -6.55 7.84 -12.75
CA ASN A 189 -5.76 8.07 -11.53
C ASN A 189 -5.49 6.76 -10.77
N THR A 190 -6.45 5.83 -10.74
CA THR A 190 -6.26 4.51 -10.12
C THR A 190 -5.22 3.69 -10.87
N ILE A 191 -5.26 3.66 -12.19
CA ILE A 191 -4.32 2.92 -13.03
C ILE A 191 -2.91 3.51 -12.89
N VAL A 192 -2.74 4.80 -13.20
CA VAL A 192 -1.42 5.45 -13.17
C VAL A 192 -0.86 5.47 -11.76
N GLY A 193 -1.67 5.82 -10.76
CA GLY A 193 -1.23 5.81 -9.37
C GLY A 193 -0.83 4.42 -8.88
N SER A 194 -1.53 3.37 -9.31
CA SER A 194 -1.15 1.98 -9.00
C SER A 194 0.16 1.59 -9.67
N PHE A 195 0.36 2.02 -10.92
CA PHE A 195 1.59 1.73 -11.66
C PHE A 195 2.80 2.39 -11.01
N LEU A 196 2.68 3.65 -10.58
CA LEU A 196 3.75 4.38 -9.89
C LEU A 196 4.14 3.74 -8.55
N VAL A 197 3.18 3.18 -7.81
CA VAL A 197 3.40 2.57 -6.49
C VAL A 197 3.74 1.08 -6.58
N SER A 198 3.52 0.44 -7.73
CA SER A 198 3.60 -1.02 -7.94
C SER A 198 4.84 -1.69 -7.35
N LEU A 199 6.05 -1.27 -7.75
CA LEU A 199 7.30 -1.84 -7.24
C LEU A 199 7.48 -1.62 -5.74
N THR A 200 7.14 -0.43 -5.24
CA THR A 200 7.23 -0.13 -3.79
C THR A 200 6.24 -0.94 -2.97
N LEU A 201 5.06 -1.25 -3.54
CA LEU A 201 4.08 -2.11 -2.90
C LEU A 201 4.59 -3.56 -2.84
N SER A 202 5.15 -4.08 -3.92
CA SER A 202 5.73 -5.42 -3.95
C SER A 202 6.87 -5.58 -2.95
N GLU A 203 7.77 -4.59 -2.88
CA GLU A 203 8.87 -4.56 -1.91
C GLU A 203 8.33 -4.57 -0.47
N ARG A 204 7.32 -3.74 -0.16
CA ARG A 204 6.65 -3.70 1.15
C ARG A 204 5.97 -5.03 1.50
N LEU A 205 5.35 -5.68 0.53
CA LEU A 205 4.65 -6.95 0.76
C LEU A 205 5.62 -8.13 0.93
N LEU A 206 6.80 -8.08 0.29
CA LEU A 206 7.91 -9.03 0.45
C LEU A 206 8.82 -8.75 1.65
N GLU A 207 8.71 -7.59 2.30
CA GLU A 207 9.52 -7.23 3.48
C GLU A 207 9.65 -8.35 4.54
N PRO A 208 8.59 -9.11 4.92
CA PRO A 208 8.76 -10.20 5.87
C PRO A 208 9.64 -11.33 5.35
N TYR A 209 9.55 -11.65 4.06
CA TYR A 209 10.38 -12.67 3.42
C TYR A 209 11.87 -12.28 3.48
N PHE A 210 12.18 -11.02 3.13
CA PHE A 210 13.55 -10.49 3.24
C PHE A 210 14.07 -10.51 4.68
N LYS A 211 13.21 -10.17 5.65
CA LYS A 211 13.56 -10.22 7.08
C LYS A 211 13.80 -11.65 7.57
N THR A 212 12.97 -12.61 7.18
CA THR A 212 13.14 -14.02 7.57
C THR A 212 14.47 -14.58 7.05
N LYS A 213 14.87 -14.21 5.83
CA LYS A 213 16.14 -14.63 5.23
C LYS A 213 17.34 -13.77 5.61
N LYS A 214 17.13 -12.71 6.42
CA LYS A 214 18.15 -11.75 6.84
C LYS A 214 18.94 -11.11 5.68
N MET A 215 18.25 -10.81 4.57
CA MET A 215 18.89 -10.24 3.39
C MET A 215 19.44 -8.84 3.64
N SER A 216 20.64 -8.55 3.14
CA SER A 216 21.23 -7.20 3.16
C SER A 216 20.47 -6.22 2.23
N GLU A 217 20.68 -4.91 2.39
CA GLU A 217 20.06 -3.91 1.49
C GLU A 217 20.44 -4.14 0.02
N VAL A 218 21.67 -4.58 -0.23
CA VAL A 218 22.19 -4.87 -1.57
C VAL A 218 21.52 -6.11 -2.15
N GLU A 219 21.40 -7.19 -1.37
CA GLU A 219 20.70 -8.42 -1.79
C GLU A 219 19.22 -8.17 -2.06
N GLN A 220 18.55 -7.36 -1.22
CA GLN A 220 17.15 -6.99 -1.46
C GLN A 220 17.02 -6.19 -2.76
N ALA A 221 17.89 -5.21 -3.00
CA ALA A 221 17.86 -4.43 -4.23
C ALA A 221 18.14 -5.31 -5.45
N LEU A 222 19.09 -6.24 -5.34
CA LEU A 222 19.46 -7.18 -6.39
C LEU A 222 18.27 -8.11 -6.73
N PHE A 223 17.69 -8.75 -5.71
CA PHE A 223 16.49 -9.58 -5.85
C PHE A 223 15.34 -8.85 -6.56
N MET A 224 15.13 -7.57 -6.19
CA MET A 224 14.09 -6.74 -6.77
C MET A 224 14.38 -6.28 -8.21
N VAL A 225 15.65 -6.12 -8.58
CA VAL A 225 16.07 -5.77 -9.95
C VAL A 225 15.93 -6.97 -10.87
N GLU A 226 16.39 -8.15 -10.46
CA GLU A 226 16.29 -9.38 -11.26
C GLU A 226 14.86 -9.74 -11.65
N ARG A 227 13.89 -9.46 -10.76
CA ARG A 227 12.46 -9.76 -10.96
C ARG A 227 11.63 -8.52 -11.19
N GLU A 228 12.25 -7.41 -11.60
CA GLU A 228 11.60 -6.09 -11.64
C GLU A 228 10.28 -6.12 -12.41
N ASN A 229 10.26 -6.67 -13.62
CA ASN A 229 9.05 -6.69 -14.45
C ASN A 229 7.93 -7.52 -13.80
N SER A 230 8.25 -8.71 -13.31
CA SER A 230 7.30 -9.61 -12.67
C SER A 230 6.72 -9.02 -11.39
N LEU A 231 7.58 -8.41 -10.56
CA LEU A 231 7.19 -7.75 -9.32
C LEU A 231 6.42 -6.45 -9.59
N ARG A 232 6.72 -5.74 -10.69
CA ARG A 232 5.99 -4.54 -11.11
C ARG A 232 4.55 -4.90 -11.49
N TRP A 233 4.33 -5.93 -12.30
CA TRP A 233 2.98 -6.37 -12.65
C TRP A 233 2.20 -6.90 -11.44
N LEU A 234 2.82 -7.76 -10.63
CA LEU A 234 2.20 -8.27 -9.41
C LEU A 234 1.79 -7.13 -8.46
N GLY A 235 2.69 -6.17 -8.24
CA GLY A 235 2.42 -5.01 -7.40
C GLY A 235 1.40 -4.05 -8.00
N PHE A 236 1.37 -3.90 -9.32
CA PHE A 236 0.40 -3.07 -10.02
C PHE A 236 -1.02 -3.59 -9.79
N PHE A 237 -1.28 -4.86 -10.08
CA PHE A 237 -2.61 -5.44 -9.87
C PHE A 237 -2.99 -5.48 -8.39
N ALA A 238 -2.03 -5.77 -7.50
CA ALA A 238 -2.25 -5.68 -6.06
C ALA A 238 -2.69 -4.27 -5.63
N ALA A 239 -2.04 -3.22 -6.16
CA ALA A 239 -2.37 -1.83 -5.87
C ALA A 239 -3.74 -1.43 -6.43
N VAL A 240 -4.09 -1.90 -7.64
CA VAL A 240 -5.42 -1.68 -8.21
C VAL A 240 -6.50 -2.28 -7.31
N LEU A 241 -6.32 -3.52 -6.86
CA LEU A 241 -7.26 -4.19 -5.96
C LEU A 241 -7.39 -3.45 -4.62
N GLU A 242 -6.29 -2.97 -4.03
CA GLU A 242 -6.31 -2.18 -2.78
C GLU A 242 -7.02 -0.83 -2.92
N ARG A 243 -7.15 -0.30 -4.13
CA ARG A 243 -7.82 0.98 -4.42
C ARG A 243 -9.30 0.84 -4.74
N ILE A 244 -9.84 -0.38 -4.81
CA ILE A 244 -11.28 -0.58 -4.99
C ILE A 244 -12.00 -0.05 -3.74
N PRO A 245 -12.95 0.90 -3.88
CA PRO A 245 -13.70 1.42 -2.74
C PRO A 245 -14.38 0.30 -1.96
N ILE A 246 -14.38 0.41 -0.62
CA ILE A 246 -14.97 -0.55 0.32
C ILE A 246 -14.21 -1.89 0.37
N LEU A 247 -13.96 -2.52 -0.78
CA LEU A 247 -13.32 -3.84 -0.89
C LEU A 247 -11.79 -3.79 -0.72
N GLY A 248 -11.15 -2.63 -0.88
CA GLY A 248 -9.69 -2.48 -0.80
C GLY A 248 -9.10 -2.99 0.51
N ILE A 249 -9.84 -2.93 1.62
CA ILE A 249 -9.42 -3.51 2.91
C ILE A 249 -9.35 -5.04 2.81
N LEU A 250 -10.36 -5.69 2.23
CA LEU A 250 -10.38 -7.14 2.04
C LEU A 250 -9.26 -7.57 1.08
N PHE A 251 -9.10 -6.84 -0.02
CA PHE A 251 -8.01 -7.09 -0.96
C PHE A 251 -6.63 -6.88 -0.34
N SER A 252 -6.48 -5.98 0.63
CA SER A 252 -5.21 -5.83 1.36
C SER A 252 -4.85 -7.07 2.19
N PHE A 253 -5.82 -7.85 2.67
CA PHE A 253 -5.58 -9.14 3.30
C PHE A 253 -5.28 -10.21 2.25
N SER A 254 -6.07 -10.26 1.17
CA SER A 254 -5.84 -11.17 0.05
C SER A 254 -4.43 -11.02 -0.55
N ASN A 255 -4.01 -9.79 -0.87
CA ASN A 255 -2.68 -9.47 -1.37
C ASN A 255 -1.59 -9.95 -0.41
N ARG A 256 -1.84 -9.87 0.90
CA ARG A 256 -0.89 -10.33 1.91
C ARG A 256 -0.74 -11.84 1.91
N ILE A 257 -1.84 -12.58 1.72
CA ILE A 257 -1.85 -14.03 1.53
C ILE A 257 -1.14 -14.40 0.23
N ALA A 258 -1.45 -13.69 -0.87
CA ALA A 258 -0.83 -13.87 -2.18
C ALA A 258 0.70 -13.78 -2.10
N PHE A 259 1.22 -12.72 -1.49
CA PHE A 259 2.66 -12.52 -1.34
C PHE A 259 3.32 -13.52 -0.37
N ALA A 260 2.61 -14.01 0.65
CA ALA A 260 3.11 -15.09 1.50
C ALA A 260 3.26 -16.40 0.72
N MET A 261 2.29 -16.71 -0.16
CA MET A 261 2.36 -17.90 -1.02
C MET A 261 3.44 -17.76 -2.09
N PHE A 262 3.56 -16.58 -2.68
CA PHE A 262 4.63 -16.26 -3.62
C PHE A 262 6.01 -16.40 -2.96
N ALA A 263 6.20 -15.86 -1.75
CA ALA A 263 7.43 -16.01 -0.97
C ALA A 263 7.78 -17.49 -0.70
N HIS A 264 6.78 -18.31 -0.38
CA HIS A 264 6.99 -19.74 -0.16
C HIS A 264 7.42 -20.50 -1.43
N ASP A 265 6.88 -20.14 -2.60
CA ASP A 265 7.29 -20.77 -3.86
C ASP A 265 8.62 -20.23 -4.38
N LEU A 266 8.93 -18.95 -4.13
CA LEU A 266 10.27 -18.39 -4.32
C LEU A 266 11.31 -19.17 -3.52
N GLU A 267 11.00 -19.52 -2.26
CA GLU A 267 11.92 -20.29 -1.42
C GLU A 267 12.22 -21.66 -2.03
N LYS A 268 11.20 -22.36 -2.53
CA LYS A 268 11.41 -23.64 -3.23
C LYS A 268 12.28 -23.49 -4.47
N HIS A 269 12.13 -22.38 -5.19
CA HIS A 269 12.97 -22.08 -6.34
C HIS A 269 14.43 -21.91 -5.91
N GLN A 270 14.69 -21.16 -4.84
CA GLN A 270 16.04 -21.00 -4.29
C GLN A 270 16.65 -22.32 -3.80
N HIS A 271 15.86 -23.21 -3.20
CA HIS A 271 16.32 -24.57 -2.87
C HIS A 271 16.73 -25.35 -4.11
N ALA A 272 15.93 -25.30 -5.17
CA ALA A 272 16.23 -26.01 -6.41
C ALA A 272 17.48 -25.47 -7.10
N VAL A 273 17.69 -24.15 -7.10
CA VAL A 273 18.92 -23.52 -7.59
C VAL A 273 20.13 -23.92 -6.73
N LYS A 274 20.00 -23.88 -5.39
CA LYS A 274 21.07 -24.28 -4.47
C LYS A 274 21.47 -25.75 -4.65
N GLN A 275 20.51 -26.63 -4.93
CA GLN A 275 20.74 -28.05 -5.18
C GLN A 275 21.26 -28.34 -6.59
N GLY A 276 21.36 -27.33 -7.46
CA GLY A 276 21.79 -27.50 -8.85
C GLY A 276 20.73 -28.16 -9.75
N LEU A 277 19.48 -28.30 -9.28
CA LEU A 277 18.37 -28.84 -10.08
C LEU A 277 17.91 -27.86 -11.17
N ILE A 278 18.03 -26.56 -10.88
CA ILE A 278 17.78 -25.48 -11.83
C ILE A 278 19.12 -24.80 -12.07
N PRO A 279 19.63 -24.77 -13.32
CA PRO A 279 20.86 -24.05 -13.61
C PRO A 279 20.65 -22.56 -13.36
N LYS A 280 21.70 -21.89 -12.92
CA LYS A 280 21.73 -20.43 -12.84
C LYS A 280 21.48 -19.84 -14.23
N GLN A 281 20.87 -18.66 -14.27
CA GLN A 281 20.61 -18.00 -15.54
C GLN A 281 21.92 -17.43 -16.10
N PRO A 282 22.36 -17.87 -17.30
CA PRO A 282 23.63 -17.47 -17.88
C PRO A 282 23.56 -16.10 -18.57
N ASP A 283 22.37 -15.71 -19.02
CA ASP A 283 22.19 -14.44 -19.74
C ASP A 283 22.51 -13.25 -18.82
N PRO A 284 23.34 -12.29 -19.25
CA PRO A 284 23.49 -11.06 -18.50
C PRO A 284 22.13 -10.35 -18.45
N TYR A 285 21.75 -9.83 -17.28
CA TYR A 285 20.46 -9.15 -17.10
C TYR A 285 20.28 -7.99 -18.11
N ARG A 286 19.58 -8.30 -19.22
CA ARG A 286 19.12 -7.29 -20.19
C ARG A 286 17.88 -6.63 -19.63
N SER A 287 18.01 -5.40 -19.15
CA SER A 287 16.83 -4.57 -18.98
C SER A 287 16.21 -4.42 -20.35
N LYS A 288 14.95 -4.81 -20.53
CA LYS A 288 14.23 -4.64 -21.80
C LYS A 288 14.22 -3.17 -22.26
N THR A 289 14.39 -2.23 -21.33
CA THR A 289 14.60 -0.79 -21.61
C THR A 289 15.96 -0.45 -22.21
N ALA A 290 17.03 -1.20 -21.88
CA ALA A 290 18.35 -0.98 -22.46
C ALA A 290 18.46 -1.53 -23.89
N ALA A 291 17.61 -2.48 -24.28
CA ALA A 291 17.51 -2.91 -25.67
C ALA A 291 17.02 -1.78 -26.58
N ILE A 292 16.22 -0.84 -26.05
CA ILE A 292 15.74 0.34 -26.78
C ILE A 292 16.87 1.38 -26.95
N GLU A 293 17.84 1.44 -26.03
CA GLU A 293 19.05 2.26 -26.17
C GLU A 293 20.07 1.66 -27.16
N LEU A 294 20.02 0.35 -27.41
CA LEU A 294 20.99 -0.35 -28.25
C LEU A 294 20.63 -0.44 -29.74
N ASP A 295 19.40 -0.07 -30.11
CA ASP A 295 18.88 -0.13 -31.49
C ASP A 295 18.73 1.26 -32.13
N LEU A 296 19.25 2.29 -31.46
CA LEU A 296 19.37 3.62 -32.02
C LEU A 296 20.63 3.67 -32.89
N PRO A 297 20.53 4.14 -34.15
CA PRO A 297 21.71 4.46 -34.95
C PRO A 297 22.67 5.33 -34.12
N SER A 298 23.98 5.16 -34.31
CA SER A 298 25.02 5.99 -33.65
C SER A 298 24.78 7.50 -33.80
N ASP A 299 23.98 7.87 -34.79
CA ASP A 299 23.69 9.25 -35.20
C ASP A 299 22.43 9.82 -34.51
N ALA A 300 21.64 8.98 -33.82
CA ALA A 300 20.43 9.38 -33.10
C ALA A 300 20.70 9.78 -31.63
N ILE A 301 21.89 9.43 -31.11
CA ILE A 301 22.36 9.97 -29.84
C ILE A 301 22.87 11.38 -30.13
N GLY A 302 21.96 12.35 -29.96
CA GLY A 302 22.25 13.77 -30.10
C GLY A 302 23.60 14.10 -29.47
N ASN A 303 24.37 14.87 -30.24
CA ASN A 303 25.73 15.33 -29.97
C ASN A 303 25.78 16.13 -28.66
N PHE A 304 25.71 15.45 -27.51
CA PHE A 304 25.92 16.07 -26.22
C PHE A 304 27.41 16.36 -26.09
N PRO A 305 27.82 17.63 -25.93
CA PRO A 305 29.23 17.96 -25.79
C PRO A 305 29.79 17.24 -24.57
N LYS A 306 30.75 16.34 -24.81
CA LYS A 306 31.54 15.75 -23.74
C LYS A 306 32.28 16.89 -23.05
N LYS A 307 31.91 17.22 -21.81
CA LYS A 307 32.75 18.05 -20.95
C LYS A 307 34.03 17.24 -20.68
N ASN A 308 35.16 17.75 -21.15
CA ASN A 308 36.47 17.29 -20.70
C ASN A 308 36.62 17.69 -19.22
N LEU A 309 36.57 16.69 -18.34
CA LEU A 309 37.07 16.74 -16.96
C LEU A 309 37.73 15.39 -16.67
#